data_AF-A0A6L5F1D1-F1
#
_entry.id   AF-A0A6L5F1D1-F1
#
_cell.length_a   1.000
_cell.length_b   1.000
_cell.length_c   1.000
_cell.angle_alpha   90.00
_cell.angle_beta   90.00
_cell.angle_gamma   90.00
#
_symmetry.space_group_name_H-M   'P 1'
#
loop_
_entity.id
_entity.type
_entity.pdbx_description
1 polymer ?
#
loop_
_entity_poly.entity_id
_entity_poly.type
_entity_poly.pdbx_seq_one_letter_code
_entity_poly.pdbx_strand_id
1 'polypeptide(L)'
;MIGLNDSLLREPLLADRDAPVRVRVLLLDPDADTAARRAVEIGESPESFSAGIRLALARLRDLANEPAVDLAVATYETLPTWRTIRLDDVLYLAAFADDAEGHHSGLYKLTATPTGVLHAGFLRQFEDQWVTATRAV
;
A
#
# COMPACT_ATOMS: atom_id res chain seq x y z
N MET A 1 7.91 -9.61 -1.03
CA MET A 1 8.12 -8.44 -0.16
C MET A 1 7.09 -7.39 -0.57
N ILE A 2 6.08 -7.16 0.26
CA ILE A 2 4.91 -6.32 -0.06
C ILE A 2 5.35 -4.86 -0.13
N GLY A 3 6.00 -4.43 -1.22
CA GLY A 3 6.27 -3.03 -1.55
C GLY A 3 6.86 -2.12 -0.46
N LEU A 4 7.29 -2.63 0.69
CA LEU A 4 7.69 -1.88 1.87
C LEU A 4 8.68 -2.80 2.55
N ASN A 5 9.88 -2.29 2.85
CA ASN A 5 10.97 -3.03 3.48
C ASN A 5 10.41 -4.02 4.53
N ASP A 6 10.48 -5.32 4.21
CA ASP A 6 9.66 -6.41 4.77
C ASP A 6 9.65 -6.49 6.32
N SER A 7 10.57 -5.81 7.03
CA SER A 7 10.77 -6.02 8.47
C SER A 7 9.59 -5.59 9.33
N LEU A 8 8.94 -4.46 9.03
CA LEU A 8 7.86 -3.92 9.87
C LEU A 8 6.48 -4.54 9.60
N LEU A 9 6.32 -5.24 8.47
CA LEU A 9 5.09 -5.92 8.10
C LEU A 9 5.11 -7.42 8.44
N ARG A 10 6.29 -8.06 8.43
CA ARG A 10 6.41 -9.49 8.71
C ARG A 10 5.86 -9.89 10.08
N GLU A 11 6.27 -9.20 11.15
CA GLU A 11 5.81 -9.55 12.49
C GLU A 11 4.28 -9.42 12.63
N PRO A 12 3.62 -8.32 12.22
CA PRO A 12 2.16 -8.23 12.23
C PRO A 12 1.43 -9.28 11.38
N LEU A 13 2.02 -9.70 10.26
CA LEU A 13 1.42 -10.67 9.34
C LEU A 13 1.61 -12.13 9.79
N LEU A 14 2.70 -12.41 10.51
CA LEU A 14 3.11 -13.78 10.90
C LEU A 14 2.95 -14.05 12.41
N ALA A 15 2.42 -13.09 13.17
CA ALA A 15 2.11 -13.29 14.57
C ALA A 15 1.10 -14.45 14.73
N ASP A 16 1.26 -15.25 15.79
CA ASP A 16 0.28 -16.27 16.16
C ASP A 16 -0.99 -15.58 16.66
N ARG A 17 -2.13 -15.83 16.02
CA ARG A 17 -3.41 -15.17 16.31
C ARG A 17 -4.58 -16.11 16.05
N ASP A 18 -5.64 -15.95 16.86
CA ASP A 18 -6.87 -16.73 16.75
C ASP A 18 -7.69 -16.41 15.49
N ALA A 19 -7.41 -15.28 14.83
CA ALA A 19 -8.10 -14.83 13.62
C ALA A 19 -7.13 -14.23 12.59
N PRO A 20 -7.41 -14.37 11.28
CA PRO A 20 -6.60 -13.76 10.23
C PRO A 20 -6.50 -12.24 10.39
N VAL A 21 -5.33 -11.67 10.06
CA VAL A 21 -5.16 -10.22 10.02
C VAL A 21 -5.85 -9.64 8.79
N ARG A 22 -6.65 -8.59 8.97
CA ARG A 22 -7.29 -7.90 7.84
C ARG A 22 -6.33 -6.91 7.21
N VAL A 23 -6.03 -7.12 5.94
CA VAL A 23 -5.09 -6.31 5.17
C VAL A 23 -5.80 -5.68 3.99
N ARG A 24 -5.67 -4.36 3.85
CA ARG A 24 -6.08 -3.65 2.64
C ARG A 24 -4.89 -2.94 2.03
N VAL A 25 -4.65 -3.19 0.75
CA VAL A 25 -3.56 -2.59 -0.01
C VAL A 25 -4.11 -1.82 -1.19
N LEU A 26 -3.71 -0.56 -1.30
CA LEU A 26 -3.93 0.28 -2.48
C LEU A 26 -2.63 0.38 -3.27
N LEU A 27 -2.69 0.01 -4.55
CA LEU A 27 -1.60 0.22 -5.49
C LEU A 27 -2.05 1.21 -6.57
N LEU A 28 -1.10 1.94 -7.13
CA LEU A 28 -1.40 2.74 -8.31
C LEU A 28 -1.77 1.80 -9.46
N ASP A 29 -2.72 2.19 -10.29
CA ASP A 29 -3.08 1.42 -11.48
C ASP A 29 -1.90 1.40 -12.47
N PRO A 30 -1.39 0.22 -12.87
CA PRO A 30 -0.24 0.12 -13.78
C PRO A 30 -0.53 0.60 -15.21
N ASP A 31 -1.79 0.80 -15.57
CA ASP A 31 -2.24 1.22 -16.89
C ASP A 31 -2.69 2.70 -16.92
N ALA A 32 -2.71 3.39 -15.78
CA ALA A 32 -3.10 4.79 -15.70
C ALA A 32 -1.98 5.78 -16.04
N ASP A 33 -2.35 6.93 -16.60
CA ASP A 33 -1.41 8.03 -16.92
C ASP A 33 -0.60 8.50 -15.69
N THR A 34 -1.19 8.41 -14.49
CA THR A 34 -0.51 8.75 -13.24
C THR A 34 0.67 7.82 -12.93
N ALA A 35 0.65 6.56 -13.37
CA ALA A 35 1.78 5.66 -13.22
C ALA A 35 2.94 6.05 -14.13
N ALA A 36 2.65 6.40 -15.38
CA ALA A 36 3.65 6.92 -16.30
C ALA A 36 4.26 8.24 -15.79
N ARG A 37 3.43 9.16 -15.30
CA ARG A 37 3.90 10.40 -14.67
C ARG A 37 4.80 10.11 -13.48
N ARG A 38 4.40 9.21 -12.59
CA ARG A 38 5.17 8.89 -11.38
C ARG A 38 6.52 8.25 -11.72
N ALA A 39 6.57 7.39 -12.74
CA ALA A 39 7.81 6.80 -13.23
C ALA A 39 8.82 7.89 -13.64
N VAL A 40 8.35 8.88 -14.42
CA VAL A 40 9.18 10.01 -14.85
C VAL A 40 9.69 10.84 -13.67
N GLU A 41 8.83 11.12 -12.67
CA GLU A 41 9.23 11.87 -11.46
C GLU A 41 10.45 11.22 -10.77
N ILE A 42 10.45 9.89 -10.63
CA ILE A 42 11.51 9.15 -9.94
C ILE A 42 12.68 8.71 -10.86
N GLY A 43 12.67 9.11 -12.13
CA GLY A 43 13.72 8.74 -13.08
C GLY A 43 13.66 7.29 -13.59
N GLU A 44 12.51 6.62 -13.46
CA GLU A 44 12.28 5.26 -13.99
C GLU A 44 11.53 5.31 -15.32
N SER A 45 11.70 4.29 -16.18
CA SER A 45 10.87 4.18 -17.40
C SER A 45 9.42 3.81 -17.03
N PRO A 46 8.41 4.36 -17.73
CA PRO A 46 7.00 3.99 -17.51
C PRO A 46 6.75 2.48 -17.58
N GLU A 47 7.42 1.77 -18.50
CA GLU A 47 7.28 0.33 -18.68
C GLU A 47 7.81 -0.45 -17.48
N SER A 48 9.00 -0.08 -16.98
CA SER A 48 9.62 -0.72 -15.82
C SER A 48 8.76 -0.51 -14.56
N PHE A 49 8.32 0.72 -14.32
CA PHE A 49 7.50 1.05 -13.15
C PHE A 49 6.17 0.29 -13.16
N SER A 50 5.50 0.27 -14.30
CA SER A 50 4.24 -0.45 -14.49
C SER A 50 4.42 -1.98 -14.35
N ALA A 51 5.53 -2.52 -14.84
CA ALA A 51 5.89 -3.93 -14.62
C ALA A 51 6.13 -4.24 -13.14
N GLY A 52 6.77 -3.32 -12.40
CA GLY A 52 6.97 -3.40 -10.94
C GLY A 52 5.64 -3.47 -10.18
N ILE A 53 4.67 -2.63 -10.54
CA ILE A 53 3.32 -2.67 -9.96
C ILE A 53 2.63 -4.01 -10.25
N ARG A 54 2.69 -4.49 -11.49
CA ARG A 54 2.09 -5.78 -11.88
C ARG A 54 2.73 -6.96 -11.13
N LEU A 55 4.05 -6.92 -10.93
CA LEU A 55 4.76 -7.90 -10.11
C LEU A 55 4.27 -7.84 -8.66
N ALA A 56 4.11 -6.65 -8.08
CA ALA A 56 3.60 -6.49 -6.72
C ALA A 56 2.17 -7.06 -6.58
N LEU A 57 1.29 -6.81 -7.56
CA LEU A 57 -0.06 -7.39 -7.62
C LEU A 57 -0.01 -8.93 -7.67
N ALA A 58 0.87 -9.51 -8.48
CA ALA A 58 1.03 -10.97 -8.55
C ALA A 58 1.47 -11.55 -7.20
N ARG A 59 2.44 -10.91 -6.53
CA ARG A 59 2.90 -11.36 -5.19
C ARG A 59 1.83 -11.21 -4.11
N LEU A 60 0.99 -10.18 -4.19
CA LEU A 60 -0.14 -10.01 -3.28
C LEU A 60 -1.21 -11.09 -3.49
N ARG A 61 -1.45 -11.52 -4.74
CA ARG A 61 -2.32 -12.67 -5.02
C ARG A 61 -1.80 -13.95 -4.38
N ASP A 62 -0.49 -14.18 -4.43
CA ASP A 62 0.11 -15.34 -3.75
C ASP A 62 -0.17 -15.27 -2.23
N LEU A 63 0.06 -14.09 -1.62
CA LEU A 63 -0.17 -13.85 -0.19
C LEU A 63 -1.64 -14.00 0.23
N ALA A 64 -2.60 -13.70 -0.65
CA ALA A 64 -4.03 -13.85 -0.35
C ALA A 64 -4.43 -15.31 -0.06
N ASN A 65 -3.59 -16.29 -0.41
CA ASN A 65 -3.81 -17.69 -0.10
C ASN A 65 -3.28 -18.11 1.28
N GLU A 66 -2.59 -17.22 2.01
CA GLU A 66 -2.09 -17.51 3.35
C GLU A 66 -3.24 -17.50 4.37
N PRO A 67 -3.47 -18.60 5.13
CA PRO A 67 -4.61 -18.68 6.06
C PRO A 67 -4.61 -17.62 7.17
N ALA A 68 -3.44 -17.08 7.50
CA ALA A 68 -3.28 -16.05 8.51
C ALA A 68 -3.67 -14.64 8.02
N VAL A 69 -4.02 -14.47 6.75
CA VAL A 69 -4.21 -13.15 6.11
C VAL A 69 -5.56 -13.07 5.39
N ASP A 70 -6.39 -12.11 5.76
CA ASP A 70 -7.57 -11.68 5.00
C ASP A 70 -7.19 -10.45 4.17
N LEU A 71 -6.73 -10.67 2.93
CA LEU A 71 -6.19 -9.64 2.05
C LEU A 71 -7.20 -9.20 0.99
N ALA A 72 -7.41 -7.88 0.90
CA ALA A 72 -8.06 -7.25 -0.23
C ALA A 72 -7.11 -6.25 -0.91
N VAL A 73 -7.13 -6.22 -2.24
CA VAL A 73 -6.27 -5.33 -3.03
C VAL A 73 -7.12 -4.54 -4.02
N ALA A 74 -6.81 -3.25 -4.16
CA ALA A 74 -7.43 -2.40 -5.16
C ALA A 74 -6.42 -1.45 -5.81
N THR A 75 -6.72 -1.03 -7.04
CA THR A 75 -5.93 -0.05 -7.80
C THR A 75 -6.61 1.31 -7.84
N TYR A 76 -5.83 2.39 -7.79
CA TYR A 76 -6.31 3.76 -7.91
C TYR A 76 -5.53 4.54 -8.97
N GLU A 77 -6.14 5.57 -9.52
CA GLU A 77 -5.58 6.37 -10.62
C GLU A 77 -5.23 7.81 -10.21
N THR A 78 -5.37 8.16 -8.92
CA THR A 78 -5.00 9.49 -8.42
C THR A 78 -3.51 9.58 -8.11
N LEU A 79 -2.96 10.81 -8.11
CA LEU A 79 -1.54 11.02 -7.85
C LEU A 79 -1.14 10.41 -6.49
N PRO A 80 -0.16 9.49 -6.46
CA PRO A 80 0.23 8.81 -5.24
C PRO A 80 1.12 9.73 -4.39
N THR A 81 0.56 10.33 -3.33
CA THR A 81 1.34 11.11 -2.34
C THR A 81 1.82 10.26 -1.17
N TRP A 82 1.09 9.17 -0.88
CA TRP A 82 1.41 8.21 0.16
C TRP A 82 1.22 6.79 -0.38
N ARG A 83 2.13 5.90 0.00
CA ARG A 83 1.85 4.47 0.07
C ARG A 83 1.24 4.19 1.42
N THR A 84 0.03 3.64 1.42
CA THR A 84 -0.68 3.26 2.65
C THR A 84 -1.05 1.78 2.60
N ILE A 85 -0.66 1.06 3.65
CA ILE A 85 -1.16 -0.29 3.93
C ILE A 85 -1.93 -0.23 5.23
N ARG A 86 -3.14 -0.79 5.23
CA ARG A 86 -3.97 -0.90 6.42
C ARG A 86 -3.93 -2.33 6.95
N LEU A 87 -3.60 -2.47 8.22
CA LEU A 87 -3.59 -3.70 9.00
C LEU A 87 -4.51 -3.50 10.20
N ASP A 88 -5.74 -4.03 10.14
CA ASP A 88 -6.80 -3.73 11.11
C ASP A 88 -6.97 -2.21 11.31
N ASP A 89 -6.65 -1.67 12.49
CA ASP A 89 -6.71 -0.23 12.80
C ASP A 89 -5.33 0.45 12.76
N VAL A 90 -4.29 -0.23 12.28
CA VAL A 90 -2.94 0.32 12.13
C VAL A 90 -2.71 0.70 10.67
N LEU A 91 -2.19 1.90 10.46
CA LEU A 91 -1.77 2.38 9.15
C LEU A 91 -0.25 2.35 9.05
N TYR A 92 0.25 1.85 7.93
CA TYR A 92 1.65 1.87 7.56
C TYR A 92 1.81 2.81 6.38
N LEU A 93 2.58 3.88 6.58
CA LEU A 93 2.68 5.01 5.65
C LEU A 93 4.11 5.15 5.15
N ALA A 94 4.28 5.34 3.85
CA ALA A 94 5.52 5.85 3.27
C ALA A 94 5.18 7.01 2.34
N ALA A 95 5.90 8.12 2.45
CA ALA A 95 5.71 9.27 1.57
C ALA A 95 6.28 8.98 0.18
N PHE A 96 5.60 9.45 -0.86
CA PHE A 96 6.20 9.60 -2.18
C PHE A 96 6.52 11.09 -2.38
N ALA A 97 7.80 11.40 -2.58
CA ALA A 97 8.26 12.73 -2.95
C ALA A 97 8.73 12.73 -4.41
N ASP A 98 8.76 13.91 -5.02
CA ASP A 98 9.08 14.10 -6.43
C ASP A 98 10.45 13.51 -6.81
N ASP A 99 11.41 13.50 -5.89
CA ASP A 99 12.79 13.01 -6.08
C ASP A 99 13.13 11.71 -5.32
N ALA A 100 12.17 11.16 -4.57
CA ALA A 100 12.39 9.98 -3.75
C ALA A 100 11.74 8.73 -4.37
N GLU A 101 12.57 7.78 -4.79
CA GLU A 101 12.13 6.40 -5.01
C GLU A 101 11.47 5.87 -3.72
N GLY A 102 10.30 5.24 -3.85
CA GLY A 102 9.53 4.74 -2.71
C GLY A 102 10.26 3.69 -1.84
N HIS A 103 11.44 3.24 -2.26
CA HIS A 103 12.31 2.31 -1.52
C HIS A 103 13.23 3.03 -0.52
N HIS A 104 13.43 4.35 -0.66
CA HIS A 104 14.19 5.19 0.28
C HIS A 104 13.30 5.92 1.28
N SER A 105 11.99 5.93 1.05
CA SER A 105 11.03 6.53 1.97
C SER A 105 10.95 5.76 3.28
N GLY A 106 11.12 6.48 4.40
CA GLY A 106 10.89 5.93 5.73
C GLY A 106 9.48 5.36 5.86
N LEU A 107 9.36 4.19 6.49
CA LEU A 107 8.07 3.58 6.81
C LEU A 107 7.64 4.00 8.22
N TYR A 108 6.46 4.60 8.31
CA TYR A 108 5.86 5.07 9.55
C TYR A 108 4.70 4.16 9.95
N LYS A 109 4.71 3.68 11.19
CA LYS A 109 3.57 2.99 11.80
C LYS A 109 2.73 4.03 12.55
N LEU A 110 1.48 4.20 12.14
CA LEU A 110 0.52 5.10 12.74
C LEU A 110 -0.61 4.29 13.38
N THR A 111 -0.66 4.32 14.71
CA THR A 111 -1.70 3.66 15.51
C THR A 111 -2.76 4.66 15.95
N ALA A 112 -4.00 4.19 16.09
CA ALA A 112 -5.06 5.00 16.68
C ALA A 112 -4.66 5.46 18.10
N THR A 113 -5.04 6.70 18.44
CA THR A 113 -4.95 7.23 19.81
C THR A 113 -6.30 7.84 20.19
N PRO A 114 -6.64 7.97 21.48
CA PRO A 114 -7.96 8.45 21.91
C PRO A 114 -8.37 9.82 21.34
N THR A 115 -7.40 10.66 20.98
CA THR A 115 -7.59 12.00 20.38
C THR A 115 -6.91 12.12 19.00
N GLY A 116 -6.59 10.99 18.37
CA GLY A 116 -5.70 10.90 17.22
C GLY A 116 -6.31 11.37 15.90
N VAL A 117 -6.50 12.68 15.74
CA VAL A 117 -7.02 13.27 14.50
C VAL A 117 -6.15 12.98 13.28
N LEU A 118 -4.84 12.78 13.47
CA LEU A 118 -3.91 12.43 12.38
C LEU A 118 -4.21 11.03 11.82
N HIS A 119 -4.36 10.04 12.70
CA HIS A 119 -4.75 8.68 12.32
C HIS A 119 -6.12 8.68 11.64
N ALA A 120 -7.10 9.36 12.24
CA ALA A 120 -8.44 9.48 11.68
C ALA A 120 -8.44 10.16 10.30
N GLY A 121 -7.59 11.17 10.09
CA GLY A 121 -7.43 11.86 8.82
C GLY A 121 -6.89 10.95 7.71
N PHE A 122 -5.79 10.22 7.98
CA PHE A 122 -5.24 9.26 7.04
C PHE A 122 -6.19 8.09 6.78
N LEU A 123 -6.91 7.62 7.80
CA LEU A 123 -7.91 6.57 7.63
C LEU A 123 -9.05 7.06 6.74
N ARG A 124 -9.54 8.29 6.95
CA ARG A 124 -10.57 8.89 6.08
C ARG A 124 -10.09 8.98 4.63
N GLN A 125 -8.87 9.45 4.40
CA GLN A 125 -8.29 9.52 3.06
C GLN A 125 -8.17 8.13 2.41
N PHE A 126 -7.68 7.14 3.16
CA PHE A 126 -7.56 5.77 2.68
C PHE A 126 -8.91 5.18 2.29
N GLU A 127 -9.93 5.33 3.15
CA GLU A 127 -11.27 4.79 2.87
C GLU A 127 -11.93 5.49 1.67
N ASP A 128 -11.73 6.79 1.47
CA ASP A 128 -12.24 7.52 0.30
C ASP A 128 -11.63 6.99 -1.00
N GLN A 129 -10.31 6.81 -1.03
CA GLN A 129 -9.64 6.16 -2.16
C GLN A 129 -10.09 4.71 -2.33
N TRP A 130 -10.26 3.96 -1.23
CA TRP A 130 -10.65 2.55 -1.27
C TRP A 130 -12.05 2.32 -1.88
N VAL A 131 -12.98 3.25 -1.63
CA VAL A 131 -14.34 3.18 -2.19
C VAL A 131 -14.36 3.46 -3.69
N THR A 132 -13.47 4.33 -4.17
CA THR A 132 -13.39 4.72 -5.58
C THR A 132 -12.43 3.87 -6.42
N ALA A 133 -11.61 3.05 -5.76
CA ALA A 133 -10.62 2.17 -6.39
C ALA A 133 -11.25 0.93 -7.09
N THR A 134 -10.52 0.39 -8.06
CA THR A 134 -10.87 -0.82 -8.80
C THR A 134 -10.35 -2.06 -8.09
N ARG A 135 -11.19 -3.09 -7.88
CA ARG A 135 -10.78 -4.33 -7.17
C ARG A 135 -9.83 -5.16 -8.01
N ALA A 136 -8.76 -5.66 -7.40
CA ALA A 136 -7.70 -6.43 -8.07
C ALA A 136 -7.46 -7.83 -7.49
N VAL A 137 -7.78 -8.01 -6.20
CA VAL A 137 -7.81 -9.28 -5.45
C VAL A 137 -8.94 -9.18 -4.43
#